data_AF-A0A961WH19-F1
#
_entry.id   AF-A0A961WH19-F1
#
_cell.length_a   1.000
_cell.length_b   1.000
_cell.length_c   1.000
_cell.angle_alpha   90.00
_cell.angle_beta   90.00
_cell.angle_gamma   90.00
#
_symmetry.space_group_name_H-M   'P 1'
#
loop_
_entity.id
_entity.type
_entity.pdbx_description
1 polymer ?
#
loop_
_entity_poly.entity_id
_entity_poly.type
_entity_poly.pdbx_seq_one_letter_code
_entity_poly.pdbx_strand_id
1 'polypeptide(L)'
;MVFDAEILFNVAWITGVLIIVFFGLRKEWREEKAKERKRQEAARQVDKALTKTQKSYAMQYISLPQNAKFPTFEADGFELADLAWQAIELPPATPLPTLGSKRQITEGAIVRLAVIFERDSAATDVWARIATDRLGDVFSGDVFETANPSCESLRGKRLCFHANHIAEIVSSGREVLQ
;
A
#
# COMPACT_ATOMS: atom_id res chain seq x y z
N MET A 1 7.81 79.01 10.44
CA MET A 1 8.60 77.77 10.41
C MET A 1 8.92 77.49 8.95
N VAL A 2 10.17 77.71 8.54
CA VAL A 2 10.63 77.31 7.20
C VAL A 2 11.07 75.86 7.35
N PHE A 3 10.33 74.93 6.76
CA PHE A 3 10.81 73.56 6.66
C PHE A 3 11.91 73.52 5.60
N ASP A 4 13.11 73.08 5.96
CA ASP A 4 14.20 72.89 5.01
C ASP A 4 13.78 71.86 3.96
N ALA A 5 13.79 72.28 2.69
CA ALA A 5 13.39 71.44 1.56
C ALA A 5 14.19 70.14 1.47
N GLU A 6 15.44 70.15 1.95
CA GLU A 6 16.31 68.97 2.03
C GLU A 6 15.80 67.93 3.04
N ILE A 7 15.26 68.37 4.18
CA ILE A 7 14.68 67.46 5.18
C ILE A 7 13.43 66.81 4.60
N LEU A 8 12.60 67.58 3.89
CA LEU A 8 11.37 67.07 3.28
C LEU A 8 11.66 66.04 2.18
N PHE A 9 12.69 66.28 1.36
CA PHE A 9 13.12 65.37 0.31
C PHE A 9 13.67 64.06 0.89
N ASN A 10 14.52 64.12 1.93
CA ASN A 10 15.06 62.93 2.59
C ASN A 10 13.95 62.08 3.24
N VAL A 11 12.98 62.72 3.90
CA VAL A 11 11.82 62.01 4.48
C VAL A 11 10.98 61.34 3.39
N ALA A 12 10.72 62.03 2.27
CA ALA A 12 9.98 61.47 1.14
C ALA A 12 10.72 60.26 0.52
N TRP A 13 12.05 60.36 0.35
CA TRP A 13 12.87 59.27 -0.17
C TRP A 13 12.87 58.04 0.74
N ILE A 14 13.12 58.22 2.04
CA ILE A 14 13.10 57.13 3.03
C ILE A 14 11.72 56.46 3.05
N THR A 15 10.66 57.25 3.02
CA THR A 15 9.28 56.74 2.98
C THR A 15 9.04 55.91 1.71
N GLY A 16 9.50 56.37 0.56
CA GLY A 16 9.40 55.63 -0.70
C GLY A 16 10.12 54.27 -0.66
N VAL A 17 11.35 54.24 -0.14
CA VAL A 17 12.12 52.99 0.03
C VAL A 17 11.41 52.02 0.98
N LEU A 18 10.92 52.51 2.12
CA LEU A 18 10.19 51.68 3.09
C LEU A 18 8.93 51.07 2.49
N ILE A 19 8.20 51.82 1.66
CA ILE A 19 7.02 51.31 0.95
C ILE A 19 7.41 50.17 0.00
N ILE A 20 8.47 50.35 -0.80
CA ILE A 20 8.93 49.32 -1.75
C ILE A 20 9.35 48.05 -1.00
N VAL A 21 10.14 48.19 0.06
CA VAL A 21 10.58 47.06 0.91
C VAL A 21 9.38 46.35 1.54
N PHE A 22 8.42 47.09 2.07
CA PHE A 22 7.21 46.52 2.66
C PHE A 22 6.38 45.72 1.65
N PHE A 23 6.20 46.23 0.42
CA PHE A 23 5.49 45.51 -0.63
C PHE A 23 6.25 44.27 -1.13
N GLY A 24 7.59 44.35 -1.20
CA GLY A 24 8.45 43.19 -1.49
C GLY A 24 8.29 42.06 -0.47
N LEU A 25 8.48 42.37 0.81
CA LEU A 25 8.32 41.40 1.91
C LEU A 25 6.90 40.83 1.98
N ARG A 26 5.88 41.66 1.76
CA ARG A 26 4.46 41.22 1.74
C ARG A 26 4.15 40.32 0.55
N LYS A 27 4.87 40.45 -0.58
CA LYS A 27 4.73 39.57 -1.73
C LYS A 27 5.34 38.21 -1.43
N GLU A 28 6.58 38.18 -0.95
CA GLU A 28 7.29 36.94 -0.58
C GLU A 28 6.52 36.13 0.46
N TRP A 29 6.05 36.79 1.53
CA TRP A 29 5.25 36.13 2.57
C TRP A 29 3.94 35.52 2.05
N ARG A 30 3.29 36.16 1.07
CA ARG A 30 2.09 35.62 0.43
C ARG A 30 2.40 34.40 -0.44
N GLU A 31 3.51 34.44 -1.17
CA GLU A 31 3.97 33.31 -1.98
C GLU A 31 4.38 32.12 -1.12
N GLU A 32 5.09 32.35 -0.02
CA GLU A 32 5.44 31.31 0.95
C GLU A 32 4.20 30.70 1.59
N LYS A 33 3.27 31.52 2.08
CA LYS A 33 1.99 31.02 2.62
C LYS A 33 1.17 30.26 1.58
N ALA A 34 1.19 30.67 0.31
CA ALA A 34 0.50 29.95 -0.75
C ALA A 34 1.17 28.59 -1.02
N LYS A 35 2.51 28.52 -1.04
CA LYS A 35 3.26 27.27 -1.17
C LYS A 35 3.00 26.34 0.01
N GLU A 36 2.99 26.88 1.22
CA GLU A 36 2.72 26.12 2.45
C GLU A 36 1.29 25.57 2.46
N ARG A 37 0.28 26.38 2.12
CA ARG A 37 -1.10 25.93 1.95
C ARG A 37 -1.23 24.80 0.93
N LYS A 38 -0.58 24.94 -0.24
CA LYS A 38 -0.55 23.88 -1.26
C LYS A 38 0.07 22.58 -0.74
N ARG A 39 1.17 22.67 0.02
CA ARG A 39 1.80 21.49 0.65
C ARG A 39 0.88 20.84 1.68
N GLN A 40 0.21 21.64 2.52
CA GLN A 40 -0.74 21.14 3.51
C GLN A 40 -1.97 20.50 2.85
N GLU A 41 -2.50 21.11 1.78
CA GLU A 41 -3.61 20.56 1.00
C GLU A 41 -3.22 19.24 0.32
N ALA A 42 -2.03 19.15 -0.27
CA ALA A 42 -1.50 17.92 -0.83
C ALA A 42 -1.35 16.82 0.24
N ALA A 43 -0.78 17.15 1.40
CA ALA A 43 -0.66 16.20 2.52
C ALA A 43 -2.04 15.69 2.99
N ARG A 44 -3.03 16.58 3.11
CA ARG A 44 -4.41 16.21 3.45
C ARG A 44 -5.06 15.33 2.37
N GLN A 45 -4.77 15.54 1.10
CA GLN A 45 -5.28 14.70 0.02
C GLN A 45 -4.67 13.30 0.08
N VAL A 46 -3.36 13.18 0.35
CA VAL A 46 -2.69 11.89 0.55
C VAL A 46 -3.29 11.15 1.74
N ASP A 47 -3.49 11.82 2.87
CA ASP A 47 -4.08 11.23 4.09
C ASP A 47 -5.52 10.73 3.85
N LYS A 48 -6.34 11.53 3.15
CA LYS A 48 -7.70 11.12 2.75
C LYS A 48 -7.68 9.92 1.81
N ALA A 49 -6.76 9.90 0.84
CA ALA A 49 -6.61 8.79 -0.09
C ALA A 49 -6.19 7.51 0.65
N LEU A 50 -5.21 7.61 1.56
CA LEU A 50 -4.75 6.51 2.40
C LEU A 50 -5.90 5.94 3.25
N THR A 51 -6.63 6.81 3.95
CA THR A 51 -7.79 6.42 4.77
C THR A 51 -8.87 5.74 3.92
N LYS A 52 -9.12 6.23 2.70
CA LYS A 52 -10.08 5.61 1.78
C LYS A 52 -9.61 4.20 1.36
N THR A 53 -8.33 4.04 1.10
CA THR A 53 -7.73 2.75 0.74
C THR A 53 -7.79 1.75 1.90
N GLN A 54 -7.42 2.17 3.12
CA GLN A 54 -7.54 1.33 4.32
C GLN A 54 -8.98 0.87 4.56
N LYS A 55 -9.95 1.78 4.43
CA LYS A 55 -11.38 1.43 4.51
C LYS A 55 -11.81 0.44 3.42
N SER A 56 -11.29 0.59 2.20
CA SER A 56 -11.55 -0.34 1.10
C SER A 56 -11.05 -1.75 1.42
N TYR A 57 -9.84 -1.87 1.99
CA TYR A 57 -9.32 -3.17 2.43
C TYR A 57 -10.13 -3.77 3.58
N ALA A 58 -10.51 -2.96 4.57
CA ALA A 58 -11.34 -3.41 5.68
C ALA A 58 -12.70 -3.97 5.22
N MET A 59 -13.30 -3.38 4.18
CA MET A 59 -14.56 -3.89 3.60
C MET A 59 -14.38 -5.18 2.78
N GLN A 60 -13.17 -5.45 2.30
CA GLN A 60 -12.85 -6.65 1.51
C GLN A 60 -12.29 -7.80 2.37
N TYR A 61 -11.95 -7.52 3.62
CA TYR A 61 -11.44 -8.50 4.57
C TYR A 61 -12.51 -9.54 4.91
N ILE A 62 -12.11 -10.81 4.90
CA ILE A 62 -12.97 -11.93 5.31
C ILE A 62 -12.28 -12.63 6.47
N SER A 63 -13.00 -12.84 7.57
CA SER A 63 -12.45 -13.57 8.72
C SER A 63 -12.04 -15.00 8.34
N LEU A 64 -10.87 -15.42 8.81
CA LEU A 64 -10.36 -16.77 8.57
C LEU A 64 -11.26 -17.82 9.23
N PRO A 65 -11.62 -18.90 8.52
CA PRO A 65 -12.40 -19.99 9.10
C PRO A 65 -11.56 -20.80 10.11
N GLN A 66 -12.10 -21.03 11.30
CA GLN A 66 -11.40 -21.74 12.39
C GLN A 66 -11.10 -23.22 12.09
N ASN A 67 -11.87 -23.84 11.20
CA ASN A 67 -11.76 -25.28 10.89
C ASN A 67 -10.87 -25.58 9.68
N ALA A 68 -10.29 -24.56 9.03
CA ALA A 68 -9.42 -24.77 7.88
C ALA A 68 -8.00 -25.14 8.32
N LYS A 69 -7.39 -26.08 7.59
CA LYS A 69 -6.04 -26.58 7.85
C LYS A 69 -4.99 -25.66 7.21
N PHE A 70 -4.92 -24.42 7.67
CA PHE A 70 -3.86 -23.50 7.23
C PHE A 70 -2.52 -23.92 7.82
N PRO A 71 -1.40 -23.67 7.11
CA PRO A 71 -0.07 -23.87 7.67
C PRO A 71 0.13 -23.06 8.96
N THR A 72 0.74 -23.69 9.95
CA THR A 72 1.09 -23.04 11.23
C THR A 72 2.53 -23.31 11.59
N PHE A 73 3.14 -22.44 12.39
CA PHE A 73 4.51 -22.66 12.88
C PHE A 73 4.67 -24.01 13.58
N GLU A 74 3.70 -24.40 14.41
CA GLU A 74 3.77 -25.65 15.19
C GLU A 74 3.73 -26.91 14.31
N ALA A 75 2.87 -26.93 13.28
CA ALA A 75 2.69 -28.12 12.44
C ALA A 75 3.67 -28.16 11.25
N ASP A 76 3.99 -27.01 10.67
CA ASP A 76 4.65 -26.91 9.37
C ASP A 76 5.98 -26.12 9.42
N GLY A 77 6.26 -25.40 10.51
CA GLY A 77 7.44 -24.54 10.67
C GLY A 77 7.32 -23.17 10.00
N PHE A 78 6.15 -22.84 9.44
CA PHE A 78 5.86 -21.56 8.79
C PHE A 78 4.36 -21.26 8.86
N GLU A 79 3.99 -20.00 8.64
CA GLU A 79 2.61 -19.57 8.44
C GLU A 79 2.46 -18.73 7.17
N LEU A 80 1.23 -18.49 6.75
CA LEU A 80 0.93 -17.56 5.67
C LEU A 80 0.63 -16.17 6.24
N ALA A 81 1.21 -15.14 5.62
CA ALA A 81 0.92 -13.76 6.02
C ALA A 81 -0.54 -13.39 5.66
N ASP A 82 -1.28 -12.84 6.62
CA ASP A 82 -2.58 -12.21 6.36
C ASP A 82 -2.38 -10.82 5.72
N LEU A 83 -2.13 -10.82 4.41
CA LEU A 83 -1.85 -9.61 3.65
C LEU A 83 -3.05 -8.65 3.63
N ALA A 84 -4.27 -9.17 3.64
CA ALA A 84 -5.47 -8.34 3.71
C ALA A 84 -5.55 -7.60 5.05
N TRP A 85 -5.23 -8.28 6.16
CA TRP A 85 -5.14 -7.64 7.47
C TRP A 85 -4.05 -6.57 7.49
N GLN A 86 -2.83 -6.92 7.05
CA GLN A 86 -1.71 -5.98 6.98
C GLN A 86 -2.04 -4.74 6.13
N ALA A 87 -2.76 -4.91 5.01
CA ALA A 87 -3.17 -3.81 4.14
C ALA A 87 -4.21 -2.86 4.76
N ILE A 88 -4.94 -3.27 5.80
CA ILE A 88 -5.82 -2.38 6.57
C ILE A 88 -4.99 -1.37 7.36
N GLU A 89 -3.87 -1.81 7.94
CA GLU A 89 -2.98 -0.96 8.73
C GLU A 89 -2.05 -0.16 7.82
N LEU A 90 -1.36 -0.87 6.91
CA LEU A 90 -0.38 -0.31 5.98
C LEU A 90 -0.66 -0.80 4.56
N PRO A 91 -1.45 -0.06 3.77
CA PRO A 91 -1.69 -0.37 2.37
C PRO A 91 -0.40 -0.57 1.58
N PRO A 92 -0.23 -1.69 0.85
CA PRO A 92 0.93 -1.91 0.02
C PRO A 92 0.95 -0.92 -1.16
N ALA A 93 2.14 -0.60 -1.66
CA ALA A 93 2.32 0.26 -2.83
C ALA A 93 1.64 -0.34 -4.08
N THR A 94 1.74 -1.65 -4.25
CA THR A 94 0.99 -2.41 -5.25
C THR A 94 -0.30 -2.91 -4.61
N PRO A 95 -1.48 -2.57 -5.15
CA PRO A 95 -2.74 -2.94 -4.54
C PRO A 95 -2.98 -4.46 -4.60
N LEU A 96 -3.56 -5.01 -3.52
CA LEU A 96 -3.94 -6.42 -3.51
C LEU A 96 -5.11 -6.67 -4.46
N PRO A 97 -5.24 -7.89 -5.03
CA PRO A 97 -6.38 -8.27 -5.83
C PRO A 97 -7.68 -8.09 -5.05
N THR A 98 -8.71 -7.59 -5.73
CA THR A 98 -10.02 -7.43 -5.08
C THR A 98 -10.64 -8.77 -4.75
N LEU A 99 -11.57 -8.79 -3.79
CA LEU A 99 -12.34 -10.00 -3.51
C LEU A 99 -13.06 -10.52 -4.77
N GLY A 100 -13.62 -9.63 -5.61
CA GLY A 100 -14.23 -10.00 -6.89
C GLY A 100 -13.27 -10.76 -7.81
N SER A 101 -12.04 -10.26 -7.96
CA SER A 101 -10.98 -10.91 -8.75
C SER A 101 -10.57 -12.26 -8.15
N LYS A 102 -10.42 -12.34 -6.81
CA LYS A 102 -10.08 -13.59 -6.11
C LYS A 102 -11.16 -14.65 -6.28
N ARG A 103 -12.43 -14.24 -6.39
CA ARG A 103 -13.56 -15.14 -6.64
C ARG A 103 -13.61 -15.71 -8.07
N GLN A 104 -12.85 -15.14 -9.00
CA GLN A 104 -12.76 -15.60 -10.39
C GLN A 104 -11.57 -16.53 -10.63
N ILE A 105 -10.72 -16.75 -9.63
CA ILE A 105 -9.60 -17.68 -9.71
C ILE A 105 -10.14 -19.11 -9.94
N THR A 106 -9.68 -19.74 -11.01
CA THR A 106 -10.02 -21.14 -11.34
C THR A 106 -8.83 -22.07 -11.13
N GLU A 107 -9.07 -23.37 -11.26
CA GLU A 107 -8.00 -24.38 -11.34
C GLU A 107 -6.94 -24.00 -12.39
N GLY A 108 -5.68 -24.27 -12.06
CA GLY A 108 -4.53 -23.95 -12.89
C GLY A 108 -4.07 -22.48 -12.81
N ALA A 109 -4.82 -21.60 -12.15
CA ALA A 109 -4.40 -20.23 -11.87
C ALA A 109 -3.09 -20.21 -11.07
N ILE A 110 -2.30 -19.16 -11.25
CA ILE A 110 -1.06 -18.93 -10.50
C ILE A 110 -1.28 -17.73 -9.61
N VAL A 111 -1.03 -17.91 -8.32
CA VAL A 111 -1.11 -16.86 -7.32
C VAL A 111 0.22 -16.71 -6.60
N ARG A 112 0.52 -15.48 -6.21
CA ARG A 112 1.62 -15.17 -5.31
C ARG A 112 1.07 -15.07 -3.89
N LEU A 113 1.74 -15.77 -2.97
CA LEU A 113 1.47 -15.77 -1.54
C LEU A 113 2.73 -15.29 -0.81
N ALA A 114 2.57 -14.89 0.45
CA ALA A 114 3.68 -14.56 1.33
C ALA A 114 3.68 -15.51 2.54
N VAL A 115 4.83 -16.13 2.81
CA VAL A 115 5.03 -17.04 3.96
C VAL A 115 5.99 -16.42 4.96
N ILE A 116 5.79 -16.69 6.24
CA ILE A 116 6.65 -16.27 7.34
C ILE A 116 7.18 -17.53 8.00
N PHE A 117 8.50 -17.60 8.22
CA PHE A 117 9.14 -18.73 8.90
C PHE A 117 9.46 -18.37 10.35
N GLU A 118 9.41 -19.33 11.26
CA GLU A 118 9.61 -19.05 12.70
C GLU A 118 10.96 -18.40 12.99
N ARG A 119 11.97 -18.70 12.16
CA ARG A 119 13.33 -18.17 12.28
C ARG A 119 13.56 -16.84 11.57
N ASP A 120 12.63 -16.40 10.72
CA ASP A 120 12.74 -15.19 9.90
C ASP A 120 11.47 -14.35 10.02
N SER A 121 11.59 -13.16 10.60
CA SER A 121 10.46 -12.22 10.69
C SER A 121 10.08 -11.60 9.34
N ALA A 122 10.87 -11.81 8.29
CA ALA A 122 10.61 -11.30 6.95
C ALA A 122 9.73 -12.28 6.17
N ALA A 123 8.61 -11.77 5.64
CA ALA A 123 7.77 -12.54 4.74
C ALA A 123 8.51 -12.80 3.41
N THR A 124 8.42 -14.03 2.91
CA THR A 124 9.00 -14.44 1.63
C THR A 124 7.90 -14.79 0.64
N ASP A 125 8.07 -14.37 -0.61
CA ASP A 125 7.12 -14.68 -1.68
C ASP A 125 7.26 -16.13 -2.17
N VAL A 126 6.11 -16.77 -2.38
CA VAL A 126 5.99 -18.09 -2.99
C VAL A 126 4.88 -18.09 -4.04
N TRP A 127 5.05 -18.89 -5.09
CA TRP A 127 4.07 -19.04 -6.16
C TRP A 127 3.43 -20.42 -6.09
N ALA A 128 2.10 -20.41 -6.04
CA ALA A 128 1.29 -21.61 -5.97
C ALA A 128 0.36 -21.68 -7.19
N ARG A 129 0.25 -22.88 -7.77
CA ARG A 129 -0.74 -23.19 -8.80
C ARG A 129 -1.98 -23.77 -8.14
N ILE A 130 -3.15 -23.22 -8.43
CA ILE A 130 -4.43 -23.70 -7.87
C ILE A 130 -4.71 -25.11 -8.36
N ALA A 131 -4.89 -26.03 -7.42
CA ALA A 131 -4.92 -27.46 -7.70
C ALA A 131 -6.29 -27.93 -8.19
N THR A 132 -7.38 -27.70 -7.45
CA THR A 132 -8.73 -28.13 -7.87
C THR A 132 -9.83 -27.60 -6.94
N ASP A 133 -9.53 -27.45 -5.65
CA ASP A 133 -10.58 -27.28 -4.64
C ASP A 133 -10.65 -25.87 -4.08
N ARG A 134 -11.80 -25.24 -4.31
CA ARG A 134 -12.21 -24.02 -3.61
C ARG A 134 -13.39 -24.33 -2.70
N LEU A 135 -13.21 -24.12 -1.40
CA LEU A 135 -14.28 -24.18 -0.41
C LEU A 135 -14.56 -22.76 0.10
N GLY A 136 -15.55 -22.09 -0.46
CA GLY A 136 -15.82 -20.68 -0.14
C GLY A 136 -14.64 -19.80 -0.58
N ASP A 137 -13.94 -19.17 0.36
CA ASP A 137 -12.77 -18.31 0.08
C ASP A 137 -11.45 -18.99 0.48
N VAL A 138 -11.47 -20.31 0.68
CA VAL A 138 -10.30 -21.16 0.92
C VAL A 138 -9.91 -21.89 -0.35
N PHE A 139 -8.63 -21.87 -0.67
CA PHE A 139 -8.00 -22.46 -1.84
C PHE A 139 -6.99 -23.53 -1.43
N SER A 140 -6.72 -24.45 -2.35
CA SER A 140 -5.60 -25.38 -2.28
C SER A 140 -4.73 -25.22 -3.52
N GLY A 141 -3.42 -25.13 -3.34
CA GLY A 141 -2.49 -24.95 -4.44
C GLY A 141 -1.13 -25.58 -4.21
N ASP A 142 -0.51 -26.02 -5.29
CA ASP A 142 0.80 -26.66 -5.30
C ASP A 142 1.88 -25.59 -5.52
N VAL A 143 2.80 -25.46 -4.57
CA VAL A 143 3.92 -24.51 -4.66
C VAL A 143 4.91 -25.04 -5.68
N PHE A 144 5.25 -24.22 -6.68
CA PHE A 144 6.19 -24.62 -7.73
C PHE A 144 7.45 -23.74 -7.78
N GLU A 145 7.41 -22.56 -7.15
CA GLU A 145 8.50 -21.58 -7.15
C GLU A 145 8.50 -20.77 -5.83
N THR A 146 9.70 -20.41 -5.37
CA THR A 146 9.92 -19.66 -4.13
C THR A 146 10.97 -18.57 -4.39
N ALA A 147 10.82 -17.40 -3.77
CA ALA A 147 11.74 -16.28 -3.99
C ALA A 147 13.07 -16.45 -3.24
N ASN A 148 13.09 -17.24 -2.16
CA ASN A 148 14.26 -17.44 -1.31
C ASN A 148 14.65 -18.93 -1.29
N PRO A 149 15.93 -19.29 -1.52
CA PRO A 149 16.43 -20.66 -1.42
C PRO A 149 16.10 -21.36 -0.09
N SER A 150 15.98 -20.60 1.00
CA SER A 150 15.62 -21.12 2.33
C SER A 150 14.20 -21.72 2.36
N CYS A 151 13.36 -21.32 1.40
CA CYS A 151 11.97 -21.78 1.26
C CYS A 151 11.83 -22.96 0.29
N GLU A 152 12.91 -23.48 -0.29
CA GLU A 152 12.81 -24.56 -1.29
C GLU A 152 12.18 -25.85 -0.75
N SER A 153 12.20 -26.05 0.57
CA SER A 153 11.46 -27.14 1.22
C SER A 153 9.93 -27.08 1.02
N LEU A 154 9.39 -25.93 0.59
CA LEU A 154 7.98 -25.76 0.23
C LEU A 154 7.67 -26.22 -1.18
N ARG A 155 8.65 -26.31 -2.07
CA ARG A 155 8.43 -26.65 -3.47
C ARG A 155 7.89 -28.08 -3.61
N GLY A 156 6.84 -28.22 -4.40
CA GLY A 156 6.09 -29.46 -4.55
C GLY A 156 5.10 -29.76 -3.42
N LYS A 157 5.04 -28.94 -2.36
CA LYS A 157 4.02 -29.08 -1.33
C LYS A 157 2.71 -28.44 -1.75
N ARG A 158 1.61 -29.06 -1.33
CA ARG A 158 0.27 -28.51 -1.43
C ARG A 158 -0.05 -27.69 -0.19
N LEU A 159 -0.42 -26.42 -0.40
CA LEU A 159 -0.79 -25.50 0.66
C LEU A 159 -2.29 -25.22 0.62
N CYS A 160 -2.90 -25.18 1.79
CA CYS A 160 -4.23 -24.62 1.98
C CYS A 160 -4.08 -23.15 2.39
N PHE A 161 -4.78 -22.24 1.72
CA PHE A 161 -4.68 -20.81 2.00
C PHE A 161 -6.00 -20.09 1.74
N HIS A 162 -6.19 -18.97 2.41
CA HIS A 162 -7.39 -18.15 2.27
C HIS A 162 -7.18 -17.03 1.25
N ALA A 163 -8.29 -16.47 0.73
CA ALA A 163 -8.28 -15.31 -0.16
C ALA A 163 -7.44 -14.14 0.39
N ASN A 164 -7.40 -13.97 1.71
CA ASN A 164 -6.60 -12.92 2.35
C ASN A 164 -5.09 -13.08 2.14
N HIS A 165 -4.59 -14.29 1.94
CA HIS A 165 -3.16 -14.59 1.79
C HIS A 165 -2.65 -14.33 0.36
N ILE A 166 -3.56 -14.04 -0.59
CA ILE A 166 -3.20 -13.81 -2.00
C ILE A 166 -2.70 -12.38 -2.18
N ALA A 167 -1.40 -12.27 -2.46
CA ALA A 167 -0.72 -11.03 -2.80
C ALA A 167 -1.04 -10.57 -4.22
N GLU A 168 -1.11 -11.51 -5.15
CA GLU A 168 -1.26 -11.26 -6.58
C GLU A 168 -1.83 -12.48 -7.30
N ILE A 169 -2.59 -12.24 -8.37
CA ILE A 169 -3.03 -13.26 -9.33
C ILE A 169 -2.20 -13.08 -10.59
N VAL A 170 -1.21 -13.96 -10.79
CA VAL A 170 -0.27 -13.88 -11.92
C VAL A 170 -0.93 -14.41 -13.20
N SER A 171 -1.77 -15.43 -13.07
CA SER A 171 -2.60 -15.96 -14.15
C SER A 171 -3.91 -16.46 -13.56
N SER A 172 -5.04 -16.18 -14.21
CA SER A 172 -6.38 -16.54 -13.73
C SER A 172 -6.77 -18.01 -13.95
N GLY A 173 -5.94 -18.78 -14.68
CA GLY A 173 -6.29 -20.13 -15.13
C GLY A 173 -7.23 -20.09 -16.34
N ARG A 174 -7.09 -21.10 -17.21
CA ARG A 174 -7.74 -21.24 -18.54
C ARG A 174 -7.78 -19.96 -19.40
N GLU A 175 -6.65 -19.64 -20.02
CA GLU A 175 -6.69 -19.35 -21.46
C GLU A 175 -6.97 -20.69 -22.16
N VAL A 176 -8.25 -21.00 -22.39
CA VAL A 176 -8.58 -22.01 -23.40
C VAL A 176 -8.22 -21.36 -24.73
N LEU A 177 -7.09 -21.78 -25.29
CA LEU A 177 -6.72 -21.63 -26.68
C LEU A 177 -7.98 -21.78 -27.56
N GLN A 178 -8.35 -20.71 -28.28
CA GLN A 178 -9.11 -20.84 -29.51
C GLN A 178 -8.16 -21.19 -30.66
#